data_AF-A0A8T3MRI3-F1
#
_entry.id   AF-A0A8T3MRI3-F1
#
_cell.length_a   1.000
_cell.length_b   1.000
_cell.length_c   1.000
_cell.angle_alpha   90.00
_cell.angle_beta   90.00
_cell.angle_gamma   90.00
#
_symmetry.space_group_name_H-M   'P 1'
#
loop_
_entity.id
_entity.type
_entity.pdbx_description
1 polymer ?
#
loop_
_entity_poly.entity_id
_entity_poly.type
_entity_poly.pdbx_seq_one_letter_code
_entity_poly.pdbx_strand_id
1 'polypeptide(L)'
;MSTGVRWVADRERAGRGRRGRLGELLGGAGSLVLGAAVLLIVGLVVRGGLLSERPTLAGLGAGAGALSPTELTAGAASTLSDALAPGGGGLEFEIVQTSTIVARPGGPLVEIPDPADRAKSLGFAERYPLGTLIERGFATPDGYWMELLHGPEPGTEAAFELATAQVSRQALVRDGRLFRNDGEGWHETDELPGIGLDPATIAKLPGLLTTATGATEALLDPVIDPATAIPGLRGPATPAVRALAATTTVADAPGIIAVDLVAATEITTPAVLAFDAAGRLVGLTITARNTNLEIHDLIVETVITFRYPERPPTLPEPLPAYVAPAPAKDGQ
;
A
#
# COMPACT_ATOMS: atom_id res chain seq x y z
N MET A 1 15.48 36.54 26.66
CA MET A 1 16.20 36.86 25.41
C MET A 1 15.38 36.31 24.26
N SER A 2 14.62 37.19 23.59
CA SER A 2 13.65 36.84 22.55
C SER A 2 14.20 37.27 21.18
N THR A 3 14.42 36.33 20.28
CA THR A 3 14.76 36.61 18.88
C THR A 3 13.53 36.35 18.02
N GLY A 4 12.90 37.44 17.58
CA GLY A 4 11.82 37.44 16.59
C GLY A 4 12.36 37.28 15.18
N VAL A 5 11.68 36.48 14.37
CA VAL A 5 11.93 36.34 12.94
C VAL A 5 10.84 37.11 12.19
N ARG A 6 11.27 38.08 11.40
CA ARG A 6 10.47 39.03 10.64
C ARG A 6 10.44 38.55 9.18
N TRP A 7 9.30 38.08 8.69
CA TRP A 7 9.11 37.75 7.28
C TRP A 7 8.85 39.02 6.48
N VAL A 8 9.66 39.22 5.44
CA VAL A 8 9.55 40.30 4.46
C VAL A 8 8.60 39.85 3.36
N ALA A 9 7.48 40.55 3.23
CA ALA A 9 6.61 40.50 2.07
C ALA A 9 6.84 41.77 1.24
N ASP A 10 7.36 41.65 0.02
CA ASP A 10 7.08 42.60 -1.05
C ASP A 10 7.60 42.11 -2.41
N ARG A 11 6.69 41.94 -3.37
CA ARG A 11 6.87 42.42 -4.75
C ARG A 11 5.57 42.35 -5.53
N GLU A 12 4.98 43.52 -5.69
CA GLU A 12 3.88 43.84 -6.59
C GLU A 12 4.33 44.04 -8.06
N ARG A 13 3.41 43.65 -8.97
CA ARG A 13 2.96 44.34 -10.22
C ARG A 13 3.89 44.47 -11.44
N ALA A 14 3.39 43.98 -12.59
CA ALA A 14 2.92 44.73 -13.78
C ALA A 14 2.91 43.79 -15.02
N GLY A 15 1.98 43.83 -15.98
CA GLY A 15 0.95 44.80 -16.27
C GLY A 15 -0.06 44.29 -17.32
N ARG A 16 -1.26 44.85 -17.25
CA ARG A 16 -2.33 44.70 -18.25
C ARG A 16 -2.10 45.68 -19.39
N GLY A 17 -1.89 45.17 -20.59
CA GLY A 17 -1.95 45.92 -21.85
C GLY A 17 -3.27 45.68 -22.58
N ARG A 18 -3.93 46.76 -22.97
CA ARG A 18 -5.25 46.83 -23.62
C ARG A 18 -5.07 47.23 -25.09
N ARG A 19 -5.95 46.72 -25.95
CA ARG A 19 -6.40 47.22 -27.29
C ARG A 19 -5.64 46.79 -28.54
N GLY A 20 -6.43 46.23 -29.46
CA GLY A 20 -6.18 46.15 -30.90
C GLY A 20 -7.33 45.45 -31.61
N ARG A 21 -8.47 46.15 -31.80
CA ARG A 21 -9.45 45.82 -32.86
C ARG A 21 -8.96 46.51 -34.13
N LEU A 22 -8.87 45.78 -35.24
CA LEU A 22 -9.36 46.16 -36.59
C LEU A 22 -8.84 45.13 -37.60
N GLY A 23 -9.72 44.58 -38.43
CA GLY A 23 -9.35 43.65 -39.49
C GLY A 23 -10.51 42.76 -39.90
N GLU A 24 -11.59 43.37 -40.35
CA GLU A 24 -12.74 42.72 -40.96
C GLU A 24 -12.41 42.25 -42.39
N LEU A 25 -13.11 41.18 -42.80
CA LEU A 25 -13.53 40.88 -44.17
C LEU A 25 -12.46 40.43 -45.16
N LEU A 26 -12.43 39.12 -45.42
CA LEU A 26 -12.47 38.57 -46.78
C LEU A 26 -12.89 37.09 -46.73
N GLY A 27 -14.07 36.81 -47.28
CA GLY A 27 -14.27 35.68 -48.17
C GLY A 27 -14.41 34.28 -47.56
N GLY A 28 -15.61 33.72 -47.71
CA GLY A 28 -15.72 32.31 -48.03
C GLY A 28 -16.70 31.55 -47.15
N ALA A 29 -17.92 31.41 -47.65
CA ALA A 29 -18.91 30.43 -47.20
C ALA A 29 -18.45 28.95 -47.28
N GLY A 30 -17.15 28.69 -47.44
CA GLY A 30 -16.52 27.36 -47.36
C GLY A 30 -15.89 27.04 -46.00
N SER A 31 -15.79 28.00 -45.06
CA SER A 31 -15.12 27.76 -43.76
C SER A 31 -16.01 27.14 -42.67
N LEU A 32 -17.34 27.24 -42.80
CA LEU A 32 -18.27 26.65 -41.81
C LEU A 32 -18.38 25.13 -41.93
N VAL A 33 -18.23 24.58 -43.14
CA VAL A 33 -18.22 23.12 -43.35
C VAL A 33 -16.90 22.53 -42.88
N LEU A 34 -15.77 23.23 -43.06
CA LEU A 34 -14.46 22.77 -42.57
C LEU A 34 -14.35 22.87 -41.04
N GLY A 35 -14.85 23.95 -40.42
CA GLY A 35 -14.84 24.12 -38.97
C GLY A 35 -15.72 23.10 -38.24
N ALA A 36 -16.90 22.79 -38.80
CA ALA A 36 -17.77 21.75 -38.27
C ALA A 36 -17.15 20.35 -38.45
N ALA A 37 -16.53 20.05 -39.59
CA ALA A 37 -15.86 18.77 -39.82
C ALA A 37 -14.63 18.58 -38.91
N VAL A 38 -13.83 19.63 -38.67
CA VAL A 38 -12.69 19.57 -37.73
C VAL A 38 -13.18 19.41 -36.28
N LEU A 39 -14.26 20.08 -35.86
CA LEU A 39 -14.85 19.87 -34.53
C LEU A 39 -15.52 18.50 -34.39
N LEU A 40 -16.07 17.93 -35.46
CA LEU A 40 -16.61 16.56 -35.46
C LEU A 40 -15.50 15.51 -35.47
N ILE A 41 -14.36 15.76 -36.13
CA ILE A 41 -13.18 14.88 -36.12
C ILE A 41 -12.45 14.98 -34.77
N VAL A 42 -12.25 16.18 -34.22
CA VAL A 42 -11.70 16.35 -32.86
C VAL A 42 -12.68 15.79 -31.82
N GLY A 43 -13.99 16.01 -32.00
CA GLY A 43 -15.04 15.40 -31.17
C GLY A 43 -15.11 13.87 -31.30
N LEU A 44 -14.85 13.29 -32.48
CA LEU A 44 -14.75 11.83 -32.67
C LEU A 44 -13.41 11.27 -32.18
N VAL A 45 -12.33 12.03 -32.17
CA VAL A 45 -11.03 11.59 -31.60
C VAL A 45 -11.04 11.70 -30.07
N VAL A 46 -11.78 12.67 -29.51
CA VAL A 46 -11.99 12.81 -28.06
C VAL A 46 -13.07 11.86 -27.52
N ARG A 47 -14.08 11.51 -28.33
CA ARG A 47 -15.18 10.61 -27.92
C ARG A 47 -15.02 9.17 -28.40
N GLY A 48 -14.37 8.98 -29.54
CA GLY A 48 -13.73 7.74 -29.97
C GLY A 48 -12.28 7.74 -29.48
N GLY A 49 -12.09 8.14 -28.21
CA GLY A 49 -10.92 7.75 -27.45
C GLY A 49 -10.69 6.29 -27.77
N LEU A 50 -9.58 6.09 -28.46
CA LEU A 50 -9.01 4.80 -28.78
C LEU A 50 -9.38 3.88 -27.63
N LEU A 51 -9.99 2.75 -27.94
CA LEU A 51 -9.86 1.59 -27.07
C LEU A 51 -8.35 1.43 -26.91
N SER A 52 -7.76 2.12 -25.94
CA SER A 52 -6.44 1.83 -25.43
C SER A 52 -6.63 0.40 -25.00
N GLU A 53 -6.24 -0.51 -25.89
CA GLU A 53 -6.05 -1.90 -25.54
C GLU A 53 -5.17 -1.83 -24.31
N ARG A 54 -5.82 -2.04 -23.16
CA ARG A 54 -5.13 -2.00 -21.89
C ARG A 54 -4.02 -3.03 -22.02
N PRO A 55 -2.79 -2.72 -21.58
CA PRO A 55 -1.75 -3.73 -21.57
C PRO A 55 -2.30 -4.92 -20.77
N THR A 56 -2.63 -6.00 -21.47
CA THR A 56 -2.88 -7.27 -20.83
C THR A 56 -1.58 -7.59 -20.12
N LEU A 57 -1.62 -7.81 -18.81
CA LEU A 57 -0.45 -8.27 -18.07
C LEU A 57 -0.05 -9.63 -18.66
N ALA A 58 0.84 -9.60 -19.65
CA ALA A 58 1.37 -10.80 -20.26
C ALA A 58 2.23 -11.46 -19.19
N GLY A 59 1.87 -12.69 -18.81
CA GLY A 59 2.75 -13.51 -17.99
C GLY A 59 4.13 -13.63 -18.64
N LEU A 60 5.15 -13.90 -17.85
CA LEU A 60 6.48 -14.14 -18.39
C LEU A 60 6.38 -15.31 -19.39
N GLY A 61 6.89 -15.09 -20.61
CA GLY A 61 6.69 -16.02 -21.74
C GLY A 61 7.21 -17.44 -21.46
N ALA A 62 8.17 -17.57 -20.53
CA ALA A 62 8.50 -18.81 -19.85
C ALA A 62 7.94 -18.73 -18.42
N GLY A 63 7.07 -19.68 -18.04
CA GLY A 63 6.49 -19.70 -16.69
C GLY A 63 7.54 -19.78 -15.58
N ALA A 64 7.14 -19.51 -14.33
CA ALA A 64 8.07 -19.30 -13.21
C ALA A 64 9.08 -20.43 -12.97
N GLY A 65 8.73 -21.68 -13.28
CA GLY A 65 9.60 -22.85 -13.09
C GLY A 65 10.77 -22.94 -14.08
N ALA A 66 10.74 -22.21 -15.20
CA ALA A 66 11.76 -22.27 -16.25
C ALA A 66 12.79 -21.13 -16.18
N LEU A 67 12.50 -20.07 -15.40
CA LEU A 67 13.33 -18.88 -15.28
C LEU A 67 14.42 -19.06 -14.22
N SER A 68 15.59 -18.45 -14.41
CA SER A 68 16.54 -18.28 -13.30
C SER A 68 15.95 -17.35 -12.21
N PRO A 69 16.44 -17.41 -10.96
CA PRO A 69 16.00 -16.49 -9.91
C PRO A 69 16.05 -15.01 -10.33
N THR A 70 17.14 -14.60 -10.99
CA THR A 70 17.33 -13.22 -11.48
C THR A 70 16.33 -12.83 -12.56
N GLU A 71 16.06 -13.71 -13.53
CA GLU A 71 15.07 -13.44 -14.58
C GLU A 71 13.66 -13.37 -13.98
N LEU A 72 13.36 -14.22 -13.00
CA LEU A 72 12.06 -14.25 -12.33
C LEU A 72 11.82 -12.98 -11.52
N THR A 73 12.77 -12.53 -10.70
CA THR A 73 12.61 -11.30 -9.92
C THR A 73 12.53 -10.06 -10.82
N ALA A 74 13.35 -9.98 -11.87
CA ALA A 74 13.29 -8.89 -12.85
C ALA A 74 11.94 -8.86 -13.61
N GLY A 75 11.45 -10.03 -14.04
CA GLY A 75 10.15 -10.15 -14.71
C GLY A 75 8.97 -9.79 -13.81
N ALA A 76 8.99 -10.22 -12.54
CA ALA A 76 8.00 -9.84 -11.55
C ALA A 76 8.03 -8.33 -11.26
N ALA A 77 9.22 -7.71 -11.21
CA ALA A 77 9.37 -6.27 -11.04
C ALA A 77 8.78 -5.47 -12.20
N SER A 78 8.99 -5.95 -13.44
CA SER A 78 8.34 -5.37 -14.63
C SER A 78 6.82 -5.47 -14.53
N THR A 79 6.30 -6.66 -14.18
CA THR A 79 4.85 -6.89 -14.04
C THR A 79 4.22 -5.93 -13.01
N LEU A 80 4.86 -5.75 -11.85
CA LEU A 80 4.38 -4.80 -10.83
C LEU A 80 4.40 -3.36 -11.33
N SER A 81 5.47 -2.97 -12.04
CA SER A 81 5.59 -1.64 -12.63
C SER A 81 4.49 -1.39 -13.66
N ASP A 82 4.22 -2.36 -14.54
CA ASP A 82 3.17 -2.28 -15.56
C ASP A 82 1.76 -2.25 -14.94
N ALA A 83 1.54 -3.00 -13.85
CA ALA A 83 0.27 -2.99 -13.14
C ALA A 83 -0.05 -1.61 -12.52
N LEU A 84 0.96 -0.91 -12.02
CA LEU A 84 0.83 0.40 -11.37
C LEU A 84 0.98 1.60 -12.32
N ALA A 85 1.47 1.38 -13.54
CA ALA A 85 1.63 2.42 -14.55
C ALA A 85 0.27 2.92 -15.11
N PRO A 86 0.18 4.16 -15.65
CA PRO A 86 -1.05 4.66 -16.28
C PRO A 86 -1.63 3.68 -17.31
N GLY A 87 -2.91 3.33 -17.14
CA GLY A 87 -3.61 2.34 -17.97
C GLY A 87 -3.46 0.88 -17.53
N GLY A 88 -2.64 0.63 -16.50
CA GLY A 88 -2.48 -0.67 -15.84
C GLY A 88 -3.71 -1.10 -15.04
N GLY A 89 -3.74 -2.38 -14.66
CA GLY A 89 -4.82 -3.02 -13.91
C GLY A 89 -4.86 -2.71 -12.41
N GLY A 90 -3.79 -2.13 -11.87
CA GLY A 90 -3.58 -2.01 -10.43
C GLY A 90 -3.21 -3.32 -9.76
N LEU A 91 -3.20 -3.30 -8.44
CA LEU A 91 -2.81 -4.38 -7.55
C LEU A 91 -3.80 -4.40 -6.38
N GLU A 92 -4.37 -5.55 -6.07
CA GLU A 92 -5.00 -5.80 -4.77
C GLU A 92 -3.95 -6.39 -3.84
N PHE A 93 -4.01 -6.01 -2.57
CA PHE A 93 -3.07 -6.50 -1.57
C PHE A 93 -3.77 -6.78 -0.25
N GLU A 94 -3.11 -7.63 0.51
CA GLU A 94 -3.48 -7.95 1.87
C GLU A 94 -2.22 -8.23 2.67
N ILE A 95 -2.21 -7.77 3.91
CA ILE A 95 -1.07 -7.79 4.81
C ILE A 95 -1.55 -8.33 6.12
N VAL A 96 -0.85 -9.33 6.62
CA VAL A 96 -1.00 -9.82 7.98
C VAL A 96 0.31 -9.52 8.68
N GLN A 97 0.24 -8.65 9.69
CA GLN A 97 1.38 -8.34 10.53
C GLN A 97 1.15 -8.91 11.92
N THR A 98 2.07 -9.77 12.37
CA THR A 98 2.08 -10.29 13.74
C THR A 98 3.22 -9.65 14.50
N SER A 99 2.95 -9.23 15.74
CA SER A 99 3.93 -8.59 16.61
C SER A 99 4.15 -9.44 17.86
N THR A 100 5.41 -9.73 18.18
CA THR A 100 5.80 -10.51 19.36
C THR A 100 6.93 -9.84 20.10
N ILE A 101 6.77 -9.62 21.40
CA ILE A 101 7.88 -9.23 22.28
C ILE A 101 8.63 -10.50 22.70
N VAL A 102 9.95 -10.47 22.59
CA VAL A 102 10.84 -11.57 22.97
C VAL A 102 11.88 -11.05 23.97
N ALA A 103 12.08 -11.78 25.06
CA ALA A 103 13.15 -11.50 26.01
C ALA A 103 14.53 -11.73 25.37
N ARG A 104 15.46 -10.78 25.57
CA ARG A 104 16.84 -10.97 25.13
C ARG A 104 17.52 -12.09 25.91
N PRO A 105 18.50 -12.80 25.32
CA PRO A 105 19.26 -13.82 26.04
C PRO A 105 19.87 -13.26 27.35
N GLY A 106 19.48 -13.83 28.49
CA GLY A 106 19.92 -13.39 29.82
C GLY A 106 19.26 -12.11 30.35
N GLY A 107 18.32 -11.52 29.61
CA GLY A 107 17.46 -10.43 30.07
C GLY A 107 16.33 -10.92 30.97
N PRO A 108 15.60 -10.00 31.64
CA PRO A 108 14.37 -10.32 32.33
C PRO A 108 13.31 -10.83 31.33
N LEU A 109 12.45 -11.70 31.84
CA LEU A 109 11.31 -12.23 31.09
C LEU A 109 10.26 -11.14 30.84
N VAL A 110 9.47 -11.32 29.80
CA VAL A 110 8.38 -10.42 29.44
C VAL A 110 7.20 -10.64 30.39
N GLU A 111 6.71 -9.57 31.00
CA GLU A 111 5.49 -9.59 31.81
C GLU A 111 4.26 -9.80 30.91
N ILE A 112 3.42 -10.77 31.26
CA ILE A 112 2.18 -11.07 30.53
C ILE A 112 1.03 -10.33 31.20
N PRO A 113 0.44 -9.30 30.57
CA PRO A 113 -0.72 -8.63 31.13
C PRO A 113 -1.97 -9.54 31.07
N ASP A 114 -2.83 -9.43 32.06
CA ASP A 114 -4.15 -10.06 32.04
C ASP A 114 -5.02 -9.36 30.97
N PRO A 115 -5.56 -10.09 29.97
CA PRO A 115 -6.39 -9.49 28.93
C PRO A 115 -7.68 -8.86 29.47
N ALA A 116 -8.20 -9.33 30.62
CA ALA A 116 -9.37 -8.77 31.28
C ALA A 116 -9.05 -7.55 32.16
N ASP A 117 -7.80 -7.39 32.59
CA ASP A 117 -7.35 -6.29 33.46
C ASP A 117 -5.85 -6.02 33.24
N ARG A 118 -5.53 -5.08 32.33
CA ARG A 118 -4.14 -4.75 31.97
C ARG A 118 -3.28 -4.22 33.14
N ALA A 119 -3.87 -3.90 34.29
CA ALA A 119 -3.12 -3.54 35.50
C ALA A 119 -2.61 -4.76 36.27
N LYS A 120 -3.02 -5.98 35.89
CA LYS A 120 -2.60 -7.24 36.49
C LYS A 120 -1.67 -8.02 35.56
N SER A 121 -0.81 -8.81 36.19
CA SER A 121 0.10 -9.73 35.53
C SER A 121 -0.37 -11.17 35.71
N LEU A 122 -0.37 -11.94 34.62
CA LEU A 122 -0.56 -13.38 34.62
C LEU A 122 0.76 -14.15 34.83
N GLY A 123 1.89 -13.45 34.91
CA GLY A 123 3.22 -14.02 35.10
C GLY A 123 4.23 -13.48 34.09
N PHE A 124 5.29 -14.25 33.86
CA PHE A 124 6.38 -13.87 32.97
C PHE A 124 6.69 -15.00 31.98
N ALA A 125 7.06 -14.64 30.75
CA ALA A 125 7.49 -15.60 29.74
C ALA A 125 8.62 -15.05 28.86
N GLU A 126 9.28 -15.96 28.13
CA GLU A 126 10.31 -15.57 27.16
C GLU A 126 9.73 -14.83 25.95
N ARG A 127 8.46 -15.09 25.62
CA ARG A 127 7.80 -14.55 24.44
C ARG A 127 6.36 -14.17 24.79
N TYR A 128 5.93 -13.00 24.33
CA TYR A 128 4.56 -12.53 24.47
C TYR A 128 4.07 -11.96 23.13
N PRO A 129 3.10 -12.62 22.47
CA PRO A 129 2.52 -12.07 21.25
C PRO A 129 1.62 -10.88 21.60
N LEU A 130 1.88 -9.73 20.97
CA LEU A 130 1.18 -8.47 21.22
C LEU A 130 -0.14 -8.36 20.49
N GLY A 131 -0.17 -8.87 19.26
CA GLY A 131 -1.34 -8.70 18.41
C GLY A 131 -1.05 -9.04 16.95
N THR A 132 -2.15 -9.13 16.22
CA THR A 132 -2.17 -9.24 14.77
C THR A 132 -2.93 -8.05 14.21
N LEU A 133 -2.37 -7.42 13.18
CA LEU A 133 -3.04 -6.40 12.39
C LEU A 133 -3.20 -6.93 10.97
N ILE A 134 -4.33 -6.61 10.36
CA ILE A 134 -4.63 -6.99 8.99
C ILE A 134 -4.88 -5.70 8.22
N GLU A 135 -4.16 -5.50 7.13
CA GLU A 135 -4.42 -4.41 6.20
C GLU A 135 -4.79 -5.01 4.86
N ARG A 136 -5.85 -4.51 4.23
CA ARG A 136 -6.23 -4.93 2.89
C ARG A 136 -6.58 -3.72 2.07
N GLY A 137 -6.36 -3.82 0.77
CA GLY A 137 -6.62 -2.68 -0.08
C GLY A 137 -6.31 -2.94 -1.53
N PHE A 138 -6.24 -1.85 -2.27
CA PHE A 138 -5.78 -1.86 -3.64
C PHE A 138 -5.09 -0.56 -3.99
N ALA A 139 -4.10 -0.69 -4.87
CA ALA A 139 -3.39 0.41 -5.49
C ALA A 139 -3.66 0.39 -6.99
N THR A 140 -4.02 1.53 -7.55
CA THR A 140 -4.28 1.74 -8.96
C THR A 140 -3.48 2.94 -9.44
N PRO A 141 -3.34 3.14 -10.77
CA PRO A 141 -2.72 4.35 -11.30
C PRO A 141 -3.45 5.63 -10.87
N ASP A 142 -4.74 5.54 -10.57
CA ASP A 142 -5.61 6.68 -10.22
C ASP A 142 -5.67 6.97 -8.71
N GLY A 143 -5.12 6.08 -7.88
CA GLY A 143 -5.16 6.23 -6.43
C GLY A 143 -5.04 4.93 -5.65
N TYR A 144 -5.28 5.02 -4.35
CA TYR A 144 -5.05 3.95 -3.39
C TYR A 144 -6.18 3.91 -2.37
N TRP A 145 -6.57 2.72 -1.93
CA TRP A 145 -7.50 2.55 -0.84
C TRP A 145 -7.08 1.38 0.04
N MET A 146 -7.32 1.52 1.35
CA MET A 146 -7.06 0.47 2.33
C MET A 146 -8.07 0.48 3.48
N GLU A 147 -8.18 -0.67 4.14
CA GLU A 147 -8.79 -0.86 5.44
C GLU A 147 -7.80 -1.54 6.36
N LEU A 148 -7.71 -1.03 7.58
CA LEU A 148 -6.99 -1.64 8.67
C LEU A 148 -8.00 -2.32 9.60
N LEU A 149 -7.73 -3.57 9.94
CA LEU A 149 -8.54 -4.41 10.81
C LEU A 149 -7.67 -4.95 11.95
N HIS A 150 -8.29 -5.19 13.10
CA HIS A 150 -7.65 -5.98 14.15
C HIS A 150 -7.76 -7.46 13.79
N GLY A 151 -6.62 -8.15 13.79
CA GLY A 151 -6.56 -9.60 13.67
C GLY A 151 -7.05 -10.29 14.95
N PRO A 152 -7.03 -11.64 14.97
CA PRO A 152 -7.42 -12.39 16.16
C PRO A 152 -6.52 -12.04 17.34
N GLU A 153 -7.08 -12.07 18.55
CA GLU A 153 -6.27 -11.94 19.76
C GLU A 153 -5.25 -13.08 19.82
N PRO A 154 -3.98 -12.78 20.12
CA PRO A 154 -2.97 -13.82 20.21
C PRO A 154 -3.34 -14.94 21.18
N GLY A 155 -3.13 -16.19 20.74
CA GLY A 155 -3.43 -17.38 21.54
C GLY A 155 -4.89 -17.84 21.49
N THR A 156 -5.75 -17.18 20.72
CA THR A 156 -7.08 -17.72 20.42
C THR A 156 -7.01 -18.83 19.37
N GLU A 157 -7.63 -19.98 19.68
CA GLU A 157 -7.86 -21.06 18.70
C GLU A 157 -9.13 -20.81 17.87
N ALA A 158 -9.90 -19.76 18.17
CA ALA A 158 -11.09 -19.43 17.41
C ALA A 158 -10.72 -19.13 15.95
N ALA A 159 -11.44 -19.75 15.01
CA ALA A 159 -11.32 -19.42 13.60
C ALA A 159 -11.62 -17.92 13.43
N PHE A 160 -10.65 -17.15 12.96
CA PHE A 160 -10.85 -15.75 12.68
C PHE A 160 -11.78 -15.60 11.48
N GLU A 161 -12.88 -14.87 11.66
CA GLU A 161 -13.81 -14.55 10.59
C GLU A 161 -13.65 -13.10 10.16
N LEU A 162 -13.03 -12.89 9.01
CA LEU A 162 -12.84 -11.55 8.44
C LEU A 162 -14.15 -10.77 8.26
N ALA A 163 -15.25 -11.46 7.97
CA ALA A 163 -16.56 -10.84 7.78
C ALA A 163 -17.06 -10.13 9.05
N THR A 164 -16.55 -10.51 10.22
CA THR A 164 -16.91 -9.95 11.52
C THR A 164 -15.79 -9.09 12.12
N ALA A 165 -14.64 -9.02 11.45
CA ALA A 165 -13.49 -8.27 11.93
C ALA A 165 -13.82 -6.77 12.00
N GLN A 166 -13.48 -6.15 13.13
CA GLN A 166 -13.70 -4.73 13.33
C GLN A 166 -12.70 -3.93 12.48
N VAL A 167 -13.23 -3.13 11.56
CA VAL A 167 -12.46 -2.11 10.85
C VAL A 167 -12.06 -1.04 11.86
N SER A 168 -10.75 -0.85 12.03
CA SER A 168 -10.20 0.17 12.91
C SER A 168 -10.08 1.51 12.19
N ARG A 169 -9.58 1.50 10.94
CA ARG A 169 -9.38 2.68 10.11
C ARG A 169 -9.51 2.36 8.62
N GLN A 170 -9.82 3.36 7.81
CA GLN A 170 -9.72 3.29 6.35
C GLN A 170 -8.93 4.49 5.84
N ALA A 171 -8.26 4.33 4.70
CA ALA A 171 -7.62 5.43 4.00
C ALA A 171 -7.87 5.38 2.50
N LEU A 172 -7.86 6.56 1.89
CA LEU A 172 -8.08 6.77 0.47
C LEU A 172 -7.14 7.86 -0.03
N VAL A 173 -6.32 7.56 -1.02
CA VAL A 173 -5.59 8.58 -1.79
C VAL A 173 -6.23 8.69 -3.15
N ARG A 174 -6.73 9.88 -3.48
CA ARG A 174 -7.40 10.16 -4.75
C ARG A 174 -7.18 11.61 -5.15
N ASP A 175 -6.90 11.84 -6.43
CA ASP A 175 -6.64 13.19 -6.98
C ASP A 175 -5.53 13.95 -6.21
N GLY A 176 -4.53 13.22 -5.72
CA GLY A 176 -3.42 13.78 -4.94
C GLY A 176 -3.77 14.18 -3.50
N ARG A 177 -4.99 13.83 -3.03
CA ARG A 177 -5.47 14.13 -1.68
C ARG A 177 -5.61 12.85 -0.88
N LEU A 178 -5.29 12.92 0.40
CA LEU A 178 -5.40 11.82 1.33
C LEU A 178 -6.62 12.04 2.24
N PHE A 179 -7.47 11.03 2.32
CA PHE A 179 -8.61 10.98 3.20
C PHE A 179 -8.47 9.79 4.16
N ARG A 180 -8.92 9.99 5.41
CA ARG A 180 -8.99 8.95 6.43
C ARG A 180 -10.41 8.85 6.98
N ASN A 181 -10.83 7.65 7.33
CA ASN A 181 -12.06 7.39 8.05
C ASN A 181 -11.74 6.59 9.31
N ASP A 182 -11.95 7.24 10.46
CA ASP A 182 -11.71 6.67 11.80
C ASP A 182 -13.02 6.17 12.45
N GLY A 183 -14.09 6.00 11.67
CA GLY A 183 -15.42 5.57 12.11
C GLY A 183 -16.48 6.67 12.17
N GLU A 184 -16.08 7.94 12.02
CA GLU A 184 -16.97 9.12 12.09
C GLU A 184 -17.24 9.75 10.71
N GLY A 185 -16.72 9.15 9.62
CA GLY A 185 -16.78 9.67 8.26
C GLY A 185 -15.41 10.11 7.74
N TRP A 186 -15.36 10.41 6.45
CA TRP A 186 -14.12 10.75 5.74
C TRP A 186 -13.70 12.20 5.99
N HIS A 187 -12.44 12.40 6.40
CA HIS A 187 -11.81 13.72 6.49
C HIS A 187 -10.47 13.72 5.77
N GLU A 188 -10.06 14.88 5.25
CA GLU A 188 -8.74 15.04 4.65
C GLU A 188 -7.65 15.10 5.74
N THR A 189 -6.51 14.48 5.48
CA THR A 189 -5.37 14.42 6.41
C THR A 189 -4.06 14.30 5.63
N ASP A 190 -2.93 14.47 6.31
CA ASP A 190 -1.58 14.19 5.81
C ASP A 190 -0.99 12.87 6.38
N GLU A 191 -1.72 12.20 7.28
CA GLU A 191 -1.29 10.96 7.94
C GLU A 191 -2.03 9.73 7.40
N LEU A 192 -1.30 8.83 6.74
CA LEU A 192 -1.80 7.51 6.35
C LEU A 192 -1.78 6.57 7.56
N PRO A 193 -2.93 5.99 7.95
CA PRO A 193 -2.91 4.82 8.83
C PRO A 193 -2.34 3.63 8.06
N GLY A 194 -1.85 2.61 8.78
CA GLY A 194 -1.47 1.35 8.17
C GLY A 194 -0.33 0.66 8.88
N ILE A 195 -0.05 -0.54 8.41
CA ILE A 195 1.03 -1.41 8.87
C ILE A 195 2.13 -1.56 7.82
N GLY A 196 2.22 -0.57 6.93
CA GLY A 196 3.43 -0.24 6.19
C GLY A 196 3.37 -0.42 4.67
N LEU A 197 2.20 -0.62 4.06
CA LEU A 197 2.05 -0.58 2.61
C LEU A 197 1.18 0.61 2.16
N ASP A 198 1.80 1.77 2.14
CA ASP A 198 1.26 3.01 1.57
C ASP A 198 1.64 3.19 0.08
N PRO A 199 1.11 4.20 -0.62
CA PRO A 199 1.48 4.44 -2.03
C PRO A 199 3.00 4.61 -2.27
N ALA A 200 3.74 5.20 -1.32
CA ALA A 200 5.17 5.44 -1.48
C ALA A 200 5.99 4.15 -1.34
N THR A 201 5.58 3.25 -0.46
CA THR A 201 6.20 1.95 -0.21
C THR A 201 5.80 0.92 -1.27
N ILE A 202 4.56 0.94 -1.78
CA ILE A 202 4.15 0.14 -2.95
C ILE A 202 5.04 0.45 -4.16
N ALA A 203 5.33 1.73 -4.40
CA ALA A 203 6.19 2.14 -5.50
C ALA A 203 7.63 1.61 -5.38
N LYS A 204 8.06 1.15 -4.20
CA LYS A 204 9.37 0.54 -3.98
C LYS A 204 9.41 -0.95 -4.27
N LEU A 205 8.26 -1.65 -4.37
CA LEU A 205 8.22 -3.11 -4.60
C LEU A 205 9.02 -3.56 -5.83
N PRO A 206 8.92 -2.90 -7.01
CA PRO A 206 9.78 -3.25 -8.15
C PRO A 206 11.27 -3.06 -7.84
N GLY A 207 11.62 -2.00 -7.12
CA GLY A 207 12.98 -1.74 -6.64
C GLY A 207 13.48 -2.90 -5.78
N LEU A 208 12.72 -3.30 -4.74
CA LEU A 208 13.05 -4.42 -3.88
C LEU A 208 13.34 -5.70 -4.67
N LEU A 209 12.53 -6.04 -5.67
CA LEU A 209 12.72 -7.25 -6.47
C LEU A 209 14.01 -7.21 -7.31
N THR A 210 14.36 -6.03 -7.83
CA THR A 210 15.57 -5.86 -8.64
C THR A 210 16.85 -5.74 -7.81
N THR A 211 16.76 -5.25 -6.57
CA THR A 211 17.90 -5.11 -5.65
C THR A 211 18.07 -6.30 -4.70
N ALA A 212 17.08 -7.19 -4.61
CA ALA A 212 17.18 -8.43 -3.86
C ALA A 212 18.36 -9.28 -4.35
N THR A 213 19.26 -9.67 -3.43
CA THR A 213 20.48 -10.42 -3.76
C THR A 213 20.49 -11.79 -3.10
N GLY A 214 21.31 -12.71 -3.66
CA GLY A 214 21.48 -14.05 -3.10
C GLY A 214 20.21 -14.90 -3.16
N ALA A 215 19.32 -14.63 -4.12
CA ALA A 215 18.07 -15.35 -4.27
C ALA A 215 18.31 -16.85 -4.48
N THR A 216 17.85 -17.66 -3.53
CA THR A 216 17.90 -19.13 -3.59
C THR A 216 16.50 -19.72 -3.46
N GLU A 217 16.31 -20.95 -3.90
CA GLU A 217 15.02 -21.64 -3.72
C GLU A 217 14.66 -21.71 -2.23
N ALA A 218 13.43 -21.32 -1.92
CA ALA A 218 12.84 -21.45 -0.59
C ALA A 218 11.75 -22.52 -0.62
N LEU A 219 11.48 -23.10 0.54
CA LEU A 219 10.24 -23.84 0.71
C LEU A 219 9.08 -22.86 0.62
N LEU A 220 8.05 -23.24 -0.12
CA LEU A 220 6.75 -22.56 -0.05
C LEU A 220 6.23 -22.78 1.36
N ASP A 221 6.30 -21.74 2.18
CA ASP A 221 5.65 -21.76 3.48
C ASP A 221 4.14 -21.85 3.24
N PRO A 222 3.41 -22.81 3.84
CA PRO A 222 1.96 -22.82 3.76
C PRO A 222 1.34 -21.48 4.17
N VAL A 223 1.93 -20.72 5.10
CA VAL A 223 1.46 -19.36 5.48
C VAL A 223 1.48 -18.39 4.30
N ILE A 224 2.39 -18.61 3.34
CA ILE A 224 2.50 -17.84 2.08
C ILE A 224 1.66 -18.48 0.97
N ASP A 225 1.20 -19.73 1.14
CA ASP A 225 0.16 -20.29 0.29
C ASP A 225 -1.14 -19.55 0.61
N PRO A 226 -1.62 -18.70 -0.31
CA PRO A 226 -2.78 -17.90 -0.01
C PRO A 226 -4.08 -18.73 -0.02
N ALA A 227 -3.98 -20.07 -0.20
CA ALA A 227 -5.03 -21.04 0.14
C ALA A 227 -5.14 -21.34 1.65
N THR A 228 -4.11 -21.06 2.45
CA THR A 228 -4.14 -21.21 3.93
C THR A 228 -4.17 -19.88 4.68
N ALA A 229 -3.93 -18.76 3.98
CA ALA A 229 -4.21 -17.43 4.50
C ALA A 229 -5.65 -17.38 5.02
N ILE A 230 -5.78 -16.98 6.30
CA ILE A 230 -6.99 -16.84 7.11
C ILE A 230 -8.31 -17.00 6.29
N PRO A 231 -9.07 -18.10 6.50
CA PRO A 231 -10.29 -18.37 5.74
C PRO A 231 -11.27 -17.18 5.72
N GLY A 232 -11.61 -16.69 4.53
CA GLY A 232 -12.56 -15.57 4.36
C GLY A 232 -11.97 -14.29 3.76
N LEU A 233 -10.64 -14.21 3.61
CA LEU A 233 -9.94 -13.18 2.84
C LEU A 233 -10.13 -13.40 1.31
N ARG A 234 -11.35 -13.08 0.85
CA ARG A 234 -11.93 -13.06 -0.53
C ARG A 234 -11.29 -13.99 -1.57
N GLY A 235 -12.08 -14.82 -2.26
CA GLY A 235 -11.75 -15.44 -3.56
C GLY A 235 -10.58 -16.45 -3.58
N PRO A 236 -10.50 -17.36 -4.58
CA PRO A 236 -9.37 -18.26 -4.69
C PRO A 236 -8.12 -17.43 -4.97
N ALA A 237 -7.21 -17.40 -4.01
CA ALA A 237 -5.94 -16.73 -4.23
C ALA A 237 -5.14 -17.48 -5.30
N THR A 238 -4.30 -16.74 -6.04
CA THR A 238 -3.47 -17.37 -7.07
C THR A 238 -2.39 -18.19 -6.37
N PRO A 239 -2.32 -19.51 -6.58
CA PRO A 239 -1.37 -20.34 -5.86
C PRO A 239 0.06 -19.97 -6.26
N ALA A 240 0.91 -19.81 -5.26
CA ALA A 240 2.34 -19.72 -5.47
C ALA A 240 2.85 -21.09 -5.93
N VAL A 241 3.69 -21.10 -6.97
CA VAL A 241 4.31 -22.33 -7.51
C VAL A 241 5.81 -22.36 -7.26
N ARG A 242 6.40 -21.24 -6.87
CA ARG A 242 7.84 -21.10 -6.58
C ARG A 242 8.06 -20.03 -5.54
N ALA A 243 9.05 -20.24 -4.67
CA ALA A 243 9.49 -19.25 -3.71
C ALA A 243 11.00 -19.07 -3.73
N LEU A 244 11.45 -17.84 -3.51
CA LEU A 244 12.86 -17.48 -3.40
C LEU A 244 13.13 -16.81 -2.05
N ALA A 245 14.16 -17.24 -1.34
CA ALA A 245 14.70 -16.51 -0.20
C ALA A 245 15.77 -15.54 -0.70
N ALA A 246 15.66 -14.26 -0.37
CA ALA A 246 16.59 -13.23 -0.81
C ALA A 246 16.96 -12.25 0.30
N THR A 247 18.17 -11.71 0.23
CA THR A 247 18.61 -10.63 1.12
C THR A 247 18.04 -9.31 0.61
N THR A 248 17.43 -8.54 1.52
CA THR A 248 16.91 -7.19 1.25
C THR A 248 17.32 -6.23 2.36
N THR A 249 17.12 -4.93 2.15
CA THR A 249 17.37 -3.90 3.15
C THR A 249 16.07 -3.41 3.76
N VAL A 250 16.17 -2.89 4.98
CA VAL A 250 15.04 -2.27 5.69
C VAL A 250 14.43 -1.14 4.85
N ALA A 251 15.25 -0.27 4.25
CA ALA A 251 14.78 0.86 3.45
C ALA A 251 13.93 0.48 2.22
N ASP A 252 14.15 -0.73 1.70
CA ASP A 252 13.47 -1.27 0.53
C ASP A 252 12.28 -2.16 0.90
N ALA A 253 12.15 -2.58 2.17
CA ALA A 253 11.14 -3.51 2.64
C ALA A 253 9.82 -2.81 2.99
N PRO A 254 8.75 -2.99 2.18
CA PRO A 254 7.43 -2.48 2.53
C PRO A 254 6.88 -3.22 3.75
N GLY A 255 6.02 -2.57 4.52
CA GLY A 255 5.36 -3.18 5.68
C GLY A 255 6.17 -3.14 6.98
N ILE A 256 7.43 -2.70 6.95
CA ILE A 256 8.36 -2.93 8.07
C ILE A 256 8.67 -1.69 8.90
N ILE A 257 8.34 -0.48 8.42
CA ILE A 257 8.80 0.73 9.09
C ILE A 257 7.76 1.86 9.08
N ALA A 258 7.57 2.48 10.24
CA ALA A 258 7.38 3.92 10.30
C ALA A 258 8.70 4.56 9.86
N VAL A 259 8.71 5.36 8.79
CA VAL A 259 9.87 5.93 8.06
C VAL A 259 11.09 6.33 8.93
N ASP A 260 10.90 6.66 10.20
CA ASP A 260 11.93 7.11 11.15
C ASP A 260 12.63 6.02 11.97
N LEU A 261 12.23 4.74 11.87
CA LEU A 261 12.77 3.64 12.70
C LEU A 261 13.81 2.76 11.99
N VAL A 262 14.30 3.15 10.81
CA VAL A 262 15.30 2.39 10.03
C VAL A 262 16.53 2.03 10.87
N ALA A 263 17.06 2.99 11.64
CA ALA A 263 18.28 2.79 12.44
C ALA A 263 18.11 1.79 13.61
N ALA A 264 16.86 1.51 14.00
CA ALA A 264 16.52 0.61 15.09
C ALA A 264 15.77 -0.63 14.61
N THR A 265 15.78 -0.91 13.30
CA THR A 265 15.10 -2.06 12.71
C THR A 265 16.11 -2.91 11.94
N GLU A 266 16.04 -4.21 12.10
CA GLU A 266 16.90 -5.18 11.45
C GLU A 266 16.06 -6.29 10.83
N ILE A 267 16.34 -6.66 9.59
CA ILE A 267 15.73 -7.85 8.97
C ILE A 267 16.49 -9.08 9.47
N THR A 268 15.81 -9.93 10.22
CA THR A 268 16.45 -11.06 10.93
C THR A 268 16.49 -12.35 10.12
N THR A 269 15.68 -12.44 9.06
CA THR A 269 15.65 -13.56 8.13
C THR A 269 15.61 -13.06 6.69
N PRO A 270 16.15 -13.81 5.71
CA PRO A 270 15.94 -13.50 4.30
C PRO A 270 14.44 -13.30 4.00
N ALA A 271 14.12 -12.32 3.16
CA ALA A 271 12.76 -12.12 2.69
C ALA A 271 12.38 -13.30 1.78
N VAL A 272 11.15 -13.79 1.90
CA VAL A 272 10.63 -14.86 1.05
C VAL A 272 9.71 -14.26 0.01
N LEU A 273 10.08 -14.40 -1.26
CA LEU A 273 9.36 -13.93 -2.44
C LEU A 273 8.62 -15.12 -3.06
N ALA A 274 7.30 -15.08 -3.15
CA ALA A 274 6.50 -16.13 -3.74
C ALA A 274 5.90 -15.71 -5.08
N PHE A 275 6.00 -16.60 -6.06
CA PHE A 275 5.62 -16.36 -7.46
C PHE A 275 4.59 -17.36 -7.94
N ASP A 276 3.65 -16.90 -8.75
CA ASP A 276 2.69 -17.77 -9.43
C ASP A 276 3.25 -18.42 -10.70
N ALA A 277 2.45 -19.25 -11.37
CA ALA A 277 2.86 -19.93 -12.61
C ALA A 277 3.27 -18.97 -13.74
N ALA A 278 2.72 -17.76 -13.76
CA ALA A 278 3.03 -16.71 -14.74
C ALA A 278 4.28 -15.89 -14.36
N GLY A 279 4.90 -16.15 -13.21
CA GLY A 279 6.08 -15.45 -12.72
C GLY A 279 5.78 -14.10 -12.08
N ARG A 280 4.53 -13.86 -11.67
CA ARG A 280 4.11 -12.65 -10.97
C ARG A 280 4.36 -12.81 -9.47
N LEU A 281 4.71 -11.72 -8.78
CA LEU A 281 4.84 -11.74 -7.32
C LEU A 281 3.45 -11.86 -6.70
N VAL A 282 3.19 -12.93 -5.95
CA VAL A 282 1.90 -13.18 -5.27
C VAL A 282 2.02 -13.22 -3.75
N GLY A 283 3.25 -13.31 -3.23
CA GLY A 283 3.50 -13.28 -1.78
C GLY A 283 4.87 -12.70 -1.45
N LEU A 284 4.95 -12.04 -0.29
CA LEU A 284 6.17 -11.50 0.30
C LEU A 284 6.11 -11.66 1.81
N THR A 285 7.06 -12.41 2.39
CA THR A 285 7.21 -12.51 3.85
C THR A 285 8.51 -11.88 4.29
N ILE A 286 8.42 -11.05 5.33
CA ILE A 286 9.59 -10.44 5.94
C ILE A 286 9.44 -10.42 7.45
N THR A 287 10.50 -10.81 8.15
CA THR A 287 10.60 -10.74 9.60
C THR A 287 11.64 -9.69 9.98
N ALA A 288 11.18 -8.71 10.76
CA ALA A 288 12.00 -7.63 11.26
C ALA A 288 12.05 -7.66 12.79
N ARG A 289 13.18 -7.24 13.33
CA ARG A 289 13.39 -7.01 14.75
C ARG A 289 13.59 -5.51 14.96
N ASN A 290 12.77 -4.93 15.82
CA ASN A 290 13.00 -3.61 16.37
C ASN A 290 13.85 -3.73 17.64
N THR A 291 15.00 -3.06 17.65
CA THR A 291 16.03 -3.11 18.70
C THR A 291 15.99 -1.92 19.65
N ASN A 292 15.03 -1.00 19.47
CA ASN A 292 14.89 0.23 20.27
C ASN A 292 14.46 -0.05 21.72
N LEU A 293 13.97 -1.26 22.00
CA LEU A 293 13.70 -1.71 23.36
C LEU A 293 15.01 -2.17 24.00
N GLU A 294 15.34 -1.62 25.17
CA GLU A 294 16.63 -1.86 25.84
C GLU A 294 16.77 -3.33 26.30
N ILE A 295 15.65 -3.94 26.68
CA ILE A 295 15.59 -5.19 27.43
C ILE A 295 14.93 -6.34 26.64
N HIS A 296 14.00 -6.00 25.75
CA HIS A 296 13.29 -6.95 24.91
C HIS A 296 13.55 -6.64 23.44
N ASP A 297 13.25 -7.59 22.56
CA ASP A 297 13.18 -7.36 21.13
C ASP A 297 11.72 -7.41 20.69
N LEU A 298 11.29 -6.46 19.87
CA LEU A 298 9.99 -6.54 19.19
C LEU A 298 10.21 -7.19 17.83
N ILE A 299 9.71 -8.41 17.66
CA ILE A 299 9.73 -9.13 16.40
C ILE A 299 8.41 -8.87 15.68
N VAL A 300 8.51 -8.41 14.44
CA VAL A 300 7.39 -8.13 13.56
C VAL A 300 7.52 -9.00 12.33
N GLU A 301 6.61 -9.94 12.16
CA GLU A 301 6.48 -10.73 10.94
C GLU A 301 5.38 -10.13 10.09
N THR A 302 5.70 -9.84 8.83
CA THR A 302 4.77 -9.26 7.87
C THR A 302 4.66 -10.18 6.68
N VAL A 303 3.44 -10.65 6.41
CA VAL A 303 3.08 -11.46 5.25
C VAL A 303 2.21 -10.61 4.36
N ILE A 304 2.64 -10.38 3.12
CA ILE A 304 1.91 -9.61 2.12
C ILE A 304 1.52 -10.55 0.99
N THR A 305 0.25 -10.56 0.63
CA THR A 305 -0.26 -11.27 -0.55
C THR A 305 -0.74 -10.29 -1.59
N PHE A 306 -0.56 -10.64 -2.86
CA PHE A 306 -0.84 -9.77 -3.99
C PHE A 306 -1.73 -10.43 -5.02
N ARG A 307 -2.58 -9.62 -5.66
CA ARG A 307 -3.40 -10.06 -6.80
C ARG A 307 -3.45 -8.99 -7.87
N TYR A 308 -3.57 -9.45 -9.11
CA TYR A 308 -3.59 -8.62 -10.30
C TYR A 308 -4.99 -8.70 -10.92
N PRO A 309 -5.90 -7.79 -10.59
CA PRO A 309 -7.24 -7.83 -11.14
C PRO A 309 -7.22 -7.50 -12.64
N GLU A 310 -8.09 -8.14 -13.42
CA GLU A 310 -8.21 -7.85 -14.86
C GLU A 310 -8.68 -6.41 -15.13
N ARG A 311 -9.34 -5.80 -14.16
CA ARG A 311 -9.81 -4.42 -14.22
C ARG A 311 -9.44 -3.70 -12.92
N PRO A 312 -9.00 -2.43 -13.01
CA PRO A 312 -8.77 -1.62 -11.83
C PRO A 312 -10.01 -1.60 -10.94
N PRO A 313 -9.87 -1.93 -9.64
CA PRO A 313 -10.94 -1.73 -8.68
C PRO A 313 -11.33 -0.26 -8.65
N THR A 314 -12.63 -0.01 -8.46
CA THR A 314 -13.15 1.36 -8.35
C THR A 314 -12.85 1.90 -6.96
N LEU A 315 -12.11 3.01 -6.88
CA LEU A 315 -11.88 3.72 -5.63
C LEU A 315 -13.22 4.16 -5.03
N PRO A 316 -13.43 4.01 -3.71
CA PRO A 316 -14.62 4.53 -3.08
C PRO A 316 -14.66 6.07 -3.18
N GLU A 317 -15.87 6.61 -3.05
CA GLU A 317 -16.05 8.04 -2.81
C GLU A 317 -15.86 8.32 -1.31
N PRO A 318 -15.26 9.46 -0.92
CA PRO A 318 -15.08 9.85 0.47
C PRO A 318 -16.41 10.33 1.10
N LEU A 319 -17.39 9.43 1.16
CA LEU A 319 -18.73 9.68 1.67
C LEU A 319 -19.12 8.64 2.74
N PRO A 320 -19.83 9.03 3.82
CA PRO A 320 -20.16 10.42 4.17
C PRO A 320 -18.90 11.18 4.60
N ALA A 321 -18.87 12.48 4.29
CA ALA A 321 -17.83 13.36 4.80
C ALA A 321 -18.02 13.54 6.31
N TYR A 322 -16.91 13.61 7.04
CA TYR A 322 -16.88 13.97 8.44
C TYR A 322 -17.49 15.36 8.64
N VAL A 323 -18.37 15.48 9.63
CA VAL A 323 -18.95 16.75 10.04
C VAL A 323 -18.42 17.06 11.42
N ALA A 324 -17.47 17.98 11.51
CA ALA A 324 -16.94 18.43 12.80
C ALA A 324 -18.10 18.89 13.70
N PRO A 325 -18.16 18.44 14.96
CA PRO A 325 -19.18 18.92 15.89
C PRO A 325 -19.07 20.45 15.98
N ALA A 326 -20.21 21.12 15.99
CA ALA A 326 -20.24 22.56 16.16
C ALA A 326 -19.45 22.92 17.44
N PRO A 327 -18.58 23.95 17.40
CA PRO A 327 -17.84 24.35 18.60
C PRO A 327 -18.85 24.56 19.71
N ALA A 328 -18.55 24.00 20.89
CA ALA A 328 -19.37 24.24 22.06
C ALA A 328 -19.54 25.75 22.18
N LYS A 329 -20.78 26.23 22.30
CA LYS A 329 -21.01 27.64 22.58
C LYS A 329 -20.33 27.90 23.92
N ASP A 330 -19.18 28.56 23.89
CA ASP A 330 -18.52 29.03 25.10
C ASP A 330 -19.57 29.71 25.96
N GLY A 331 -19.78 29.17 27.17
CA GLY A 331 -20.84 29.59 28.06
C GLY A 331 -20.79 31.10 28.27
N GLN A 332 -21.86 31.78 27.85
CA GLN A 332 -22.32 33.01 28.49
C GLN A 332 -23.08 32.64 29.76
#